data_AF-A0A3M6V9X9-F1
#
_entry.id   AF-A0A3M6V9X9-F1
#
_cell.length_a   1.000
_cell.length_b   1.000
_cell.length_c   1.000
_cell.angle_alpha   90.00
_cell.angle_beta   90.00
_cell.angle_gamma   90.00
#
_symmetry.space_group_name_H-M   'P 1'
#
loop_
_entity.id
_entity.type
_entity.pdbx_description
1 polymer ?
#
loop_
_entity_poly.entity_id
_entity_poly.type
_entity_poly.pdbx_seq_one_letter_code
_entity_poly.pdbx_strand_id
1 'polypeptide(L)'
;MIVYADDADFICQSADIATLIETEAPAVLAKWSLQTNTSKTEHTIVHRSTTALSNRITRAKDEDWRITRKLGSLLGDAENVSRRKNLATAALHRMWKVWLRPSKTSEATRLRLYNCYVLPILLYNCGTWALTDSVLRSLESFHR
;
A
#
# COMPACT_ATOMS: atom_id res chain seq x y z
N MET A 1 1.81 -3.86 -18.33
CA MET A 1 2.38 -2.58 -17.87
C MET A 1 1.33 -1.86 -17.05
N ILE A 2 1.71 -1.34 -15.89
CA ILE A 2 0.86 -0.51 -15.02
C ILE A 2 1.53 0.85 -14.92
N VAL A 3 0.78 1.94 -15.10
CA VAL A 3 1.34 3.30 -15.16
C VAL A 3 0.52 4.25 -14.30
N TYR A 4 1.20 5.12 -13.57
CA TYR A 4 0.61 6.24 -12.85
C TYR A 4 1.57 7.42 -12.88
N ALA A 5 1.18 8.52 -13.52
CA ALA A 5 2.06 9.66 -13.78
C ALA A 5 3.40 9.21 -14.44
N ASP A 6 4.54 9.47 -13.81
CA ASP A 6 5.87 9.05 -14.24
C ASP A 6 6.28 7.65 -13.75
N ASP A 7 5.55 7.09 -12.79
CA ASP A 7 5.78 5.72 -12.30
C ASP A 7 5.23 4.70 -13.31
N ALA A 8 6.10 3.81 -13.80
CA ALA A 8 5.73 2.71 -14.69
C ALA A 8 6.30 1.38 -14.18
N ASP A 9 5.43 0.38 -14.03
CA ASP A 9 5.78 -0.97 -13.61
C ASP A 9 5.53 -1.98 -14.75
N PHE A 10 6.53 -2.84 -14.99
CA PHE A 10 6.44 -3.98 -15.89
C PHE A 10 6.28 -5.26 -15.09
N ILE A 11 5.29 -6.08 -15.46
CA ILE A 11 5.06 -7.39 -14.85
C ILE A 11 5.51 -8.43 -15.87
N CYS A 12 6.57 -9.15 -15.53
CA CYS A 12 7.22 -10.13 -16.40
C CYS A 12 7.24 -11.50 -15.70
N GLN A 13 7.10 -12.58 -16.47
CA GLN A 13 7.26 -13.94 -15.97
C GLN A 13 8.70 -14.46 -16.09
N SER A 14 9.53 -13.79 -16.88
CA SER A 14 10.95 -14.13 -17.10
C SER A 14 11.84 -12.97 -16.68
N ALA A 15 12.93 -13.32 -15.98
CA ALA A 15 13.98 -12.38 -15.62
C ALA A 15 14.66 -11.78 -16.87
N ASP A 16 14.84 -12.59 -17.92
CA ASP A 16 15.49 -12.13 -19.17
C ASP A 16 14.69 -11.01 -19.83
N ILE A 17 13.35 -11.09 -19.79
CA ILE A 17 12.48 -10.03 -20.32
C ILE A 17 12.60 -8.77 -19.46
N ALA A 18 12.68 -8.90 -18.13
CA ALA A 18 12.87 -7.75 -17.25
C ALA A 18 14.21 -7.05 -17.51
N THR A 19 15.30 -7.82 -17.65
CA THR A 19 16.63 -7.30 -18.00
C THR A 19 16.66 -6.66 -19.38
N LEU A 20 15.97 -7.24 -20.36
CA LEU A 20 15.84 -6.65 -21.70
C LEU A 20 15.13 -5.29 -21.62
N ILE A 21 14.01 -5.20 -20.90
CA ILE A 21 13.28 -3.93 -20.72
C ILE A 21 14.18 -2.90 -20.03
N GLU A 22 14.88 -3.28 -18.97
CA GLU A 22 15.79 -2.39 -18.24
C GLU A 22 16.92 -1.86 -19.13
N THR A 23 17.42 -2.69 -20.04
CA THR A 23 18.50 -2.34 -20.97
C THR A 23 18.02 -1.42 -22.10
N GLU A 24 16.85 -1.72 -22.68
CA GLU A 24 16.36 -1.04 -23.89
C GLU A 24 15.51 0.20 -23.59
N ALA A 25 14.80 0.22 -22.45
CA ALA A 25 13.88 1.31 -22.11
C ALA A 25 14.53 2.70 -22.08
N PRO A 26 15.75 2.90 -21.53
CA PRO A 26 16.38 4.22 -21.53
C PRO A 26 16.60 4.79 -22.94
N ALA A 27 17.07 3.97 -23.89
CA ALA A 27 17.31 4.41 -25.27
C ALA A 27 16.00 4.72 -26.01
N VAL A 28 14.95 3.95 -25.73
CA VAL A 28 13.60 4.19 -26.25
C VAL A 28 13.06 5.50 -25.69
N LEU A 29 13.06 5.69 -24.37
CA LEU A 29 12.55 6.89 -23.68
C LEU A 29 13.32 8.16 -24.05
N ALA A 30 14.63 8.07 -24.29
CA ALA A 30 15.46 9.19 -24.73
C ALA A 30 14.99 9.81 -26.06
N LYS A 31 14.31 9.05 -26.93
CA LYS A 31 13.72 9.57 -28.19
C LYS A 31 12.63 10.63 -27.93
N TRP A 32 12.03 10.62 -26.74
CA TRP A 32 11.08 11.62 -26.28
C TRP A 32 11.68 12.57 -25.23
N SER A 33 13.01 12.64 -25.17
CA SER A 33 13.75 13.47 -24.20
C SER A 33 13.44 13.13 -22.73
N LEU A 34 13.06 11.88 -22.46
CA LEU A 34 12.85 11.36 -21.12
C LEU A 34 14.09 10.62 -20.62
N GLN A 35 14.37 10.74 -19.33
CA GLN A 35 15.49 10.06 -18.67
C GLN A 35 14.96 9.14 -17.57
N THR A 36 15.34 7.86 -17.63
CA THR A 36 15.00 6.88 -16.59
C THR A 36 15.82 7.15 -15.32
N ASN A 37 15.14 7.14 -14.17
CA ASN A 37 15.81 7.27 -12.88
C ASN A 37 16.22 5.89 -12.35
N THR A 38 17.47 5.51 -12.60
CA THR A 38 18.02 4.21 -12.20
C THR A 38 18.04 4.01 -10.69
N SER A 39 18.25 5.06 -9.89
CA SER A 39 18.29 4.94 -8.42
C SER A 39 16.91 4.71 -7.79
N LYS A 40 15.83 5.04 -8.51
CA LYS A 40 14.45 4.74 -8.13
C LYS A 40 13.90 3.46 -8.78
N THR A 41 14.63 2.87 -9.73
CA THR A 41 14.17 1.66 -10.41
C THR A 41 14.38 0.47 -9.50
N GLU A 42 13.30 -0.26 -9.21
CA GLU A 42 13.29 -1.36 -8.24
C GLU A 42 12.83 -2.66 -8.91
N HIS A 43 13.46 -3.77 -8.54
CA HIS A 43 13.09 -5.12 -8.96
C HIS A 43 12.40 -5.84 -7.81
N THR A 44 11.23 -6.44 -8.06
CA THR A 44 10.50 -7.22 -7.04
C THR A 44 10.07 -8.56 -7.63
N ILE A 45 10.53 -9.64 -7.02
CA ILE A 45 10.13 -11.01 -7.40
C ILE A 45 8.94 -11.43 -6.53
N VAL A 46 7.76 -11.46 -7.14
CA VAL A 46 6.54 -11.93 -6.48
C VAL A 46 6.42 -13.44 -6.65
N HIS A 47 6.69 -14.20 -5.59
CA HIS A 47 6.55 -15.65 -5.57
C HIS A 47 6.05 -16.13 -4.22
N ARG A 48 5.31 -17.23 -4.19
CA ARG A 48 4.90 -17.83 -2.91
C ARG A 48 6.06 -18.60 -2.30
N SER A 49 6.22 -18.50 -0.98
CA SER A 49 7.15 -19.36 -0.24
C SER A 49 6.75 -20.82 -0.43
N THR A 50 7.72 -21.63 -0.84
CA THR A 50 7.57 -23.08 -1.07
C THR A 50 7.80 -23.89 0.21
N THR A 51 8.43 -23.30 1.22
CA THR A 51 8.84 -23.94 2.48
C THR A 51 7.80 -23.78 3.58
N ALA A 52 7.06 -22.66 3.59
CA ALA A 52 6.04 -22.38 4.60
C ALA A 52 4.68 -23.02 4.24
N LEU A 53 4.50 -24.28 4.65
CA LEU A 53 3.40 -25.15 4.25
C LEU A 53 2.04 -24.91 4.94
N SER A 54 1.96 -24.21 6.08
CA SER A 54 0.74 -24.28 6.90
C SER A 54 -0.24 -23.11 6.75
N ASN A 55 0.20 -21.85 6.60
CA ASN A 55 -0.73 -20.73 6.45
C ASN A 55 -0.07 -19.43 5.92
N ARG A 56 -0.89 -18.39 5.66
CA ARG A 56 -0.43 -17.08 5.17
C ARG A 56 0.56 -16.40 6.14
N ILE A 57 0.38 -16.58 7.45
CA ILE A 57 1.19 -15.90 8.48
C ILE A 57 2.61 -16.46 8.47
N THR A 58 2.76 -17.78 8.34
CA THR A 58 4.07 -18.42 8.24
C THR A 58 4.76 -18.03 6.93
N ARG A 59 4.03 -18.01 5.80
CA ARG A 59 4.59 -17.59 4.50
C ARG A 59 5.07 -16.14 4.50
N ALA A 60 4.40 -15.25 5.23
CA ALA A 60 4.77 -13.84 5.26
C ALA A 60 6.19 -13.57 5.80
N LYS A 61 6.78 -14.53 6.53
CA LYS A 61 8.16 -14.42 7.02
C LYS A 61 9.21 -14.60 5.93
N ASP A 62 8.85 -15.29 4.84
CA ASP A 62 9.76 -15.64 3.75
C ASP A 62 9.40 -14.89 2.44
N GLU A 63 8.38 -14.03 2.46
CA GLU A 63 7.81 -13.36 1.29
C GLU A 63 8.02 -11.84 1.38
N ASP A 64 9.26 -11.38 1.21
CA ASP A 64 9.65 -9.96 1.32
C ASP A 64 8.87 -9.03 0.38
N TRP A 65 8.42 -9.55 -0.77
CA TRP A 65 7.60 -8.78 -1.72
C TRP A 65 6.30 -8.25 -1.09
N ARG A 66 5.82 -8.83 0.02
CA ARG A 66 4.62 -8.35 0.74
C ARG A 66 4.77 -6.93 1.27
N ILE A 67 6.00 -6.51 1.58
CA ILE A 67 6.29 -5.15 2.08
C ILE A 67 6.77 -4.20 0.98
N THR A 68 6.90 -4.67 -0.26
CA THR A 68 7.16 -3.79 -1.42
C THR A 68 6.07 -2.73 -1.52
N ARG A 69 6.49 -1.47 -1.69
CA ARG A 69 5.59 -0.33 -1.73
C ARG A 69 5.33 0.09 -3.18
N LYS A 70 4.06 0.24 -3.55
CA LYS A 70 3.63 0.79 -4.85
C LYS A 70 2.50 1.80 -4.64
N LEU A 71 2.67 3.01 -5.18
CA LEU A 71 1.70 4.13 -5.05
C LEU A 71 1.20 4.35 -3.62
N GLY A 72 2.13 4.26 -2.66
CA GLY A 72 1.84 4.44 -1.25
C GLY A 72 1.08 3.28 -0.59
N SER A 73 0.85 2.14 -1.25
CA SER A 73 0.28 0.88 -0.71
C SER A 73 1.34 -0.24 -0.65
N LEU A 74 1.16 -1.24 0.21
CA LEU A 74 1.98 -2.46 0.21
C LEU A 74 1.30 -3.55 -0.63
N LEU A 75 2.08 -4.41 -1.29
CA LEU A 75 1.54 -5.51 -2.11
C LEU A 75 0.87 -6.61 -1.26
N GLY A 76 1.32 -6.81 -0.02
CA GLY A 76 0.70 -7.74 0.91
C GLY A 76 -0.55 -7.13 1.57
N ASP A 77 -1.72 -7.72 1.34
CA ASP A 77 -2.99 -7.19 1.89
C ASP A 77 -2.99 -7.10 3.42
N ALA A 78 -2.44 -8.09 4.11
CA ALA A 78 -2.41 -8.12 5.58
C ALA A 78 -1.53 -7.00 6.12
N GLU A 79 -0.36 -6.86 5.51
CA GLU A 79 0.66 -5.88 5.82
C GLU A 79 0.13 -4.48 5.53
N ASN A 80 -0.56 -4.29 4.40
CA ASN A 80 -1.15 -3.02 4.03
C ASN A 80 -2.29 -2.63 4.97
N VAL A 81 -3.22 -3.54 5.30
CA VAL A 81 -4.29 -3.28 6.28
C VAL A 81 -3.70 -2.90 7.63
N SER A 82 -2.71 -3.64 8.12
CA SER A 82 -2.02 -3.32 9.38
C SER A 82 -1.39 -1.93 9.35
N ARG A 83 -0.68 -1.60 8.27
CA ARG A 83 -0.08 -0.27 8.09
C ARG A 83 -1.14 0.84 8.03
N ARG A 84 -2.27 0.61 7.34
CA ARG A 84 -3.37 1.57 7.24
C ARG A 84 -4.02 1.84 8.59
N LYS A 85 -4.23 0.80 9.41
CA LYS A 85 -4.67 0.95 10.80
C LYS A 85 -3.69 1.83 11.59
N ASN A 86 -2.39 1.55 11.52
CA ASN A 86 -1.38 2.35 12.22
C ASN A 86 -1.34 3.82 11.76
N LEU A 87 -1.42 4.07 10.45
CA LEU A 87 -1.45 5.43 9.90
C LEU A 87 -2.72 6.19 10.31
N ALA A 88 -3.88 5.53 10.28
CA ALA A 88 -5.15 6.10 10.73
C ALA A 88 -5.13 6.42 12.23
N THR A 89 -4.60 5.52 13.06
CA THR A 89 -4.38 5.75 14.50
C THR A 89 -3.47 6.95 14.72
N ALA A 90 -2.34 7.04 14.00
CA ALA A 90 -1.45 8.18 14.11
C ALA A 90 -2.14 9.50 13.71
N ALA A 91 -2.95 9.49 12.64
CA ALA A 91 -3.72 10.65 12.22
C ALA A 91 -4.77 11.07 13.28
N LEU A 92 -5.45 10.09 13.88
CA LEU A 92 -6.37 10.32 14.99
C LEU A 92 -5.63 10.96 16.19
N HIS A 93 -4.48 10.41 16.59
CA HIS A 93 -3.69 10.95 17.71
C HIS A 93 -3.17 12.37 17.47
N ARG A 94 -2.84 12.74 16.23
CA ARG A 94 -2.43 14.13 15.90
C ARG A 94 -3.51 15.16 16.26
N MET A 95 -4.78 14.74 16.27
CA MET A 95 -5.94 15.57 16.61
C MET A 95 -6.46 15.35 18.04
N TRP A 96 -5.68 14.72 18.95
CA TRP A 96 -6.16 14.32 20.29
C TRP A 96 -6.88 15.43 21.08
N LYS A 97 -6.44 16.69 20.97
CA LYS A 97 -7.05 17.84 21.65
C LYS A 97 -8.50 18.09 21.19
N VAL A 98 -8.80 17.81 19.93
CA VAL A 98 -10.16 17.91 19.37
C VAL A 98 -11.06 16.86 20.01
N TRP A 99 -10.53 15.67 20.27
CA TRP A 99 -11.26 14.54 20.84
C TRP A 99 -11.49 14.68 22.34
N LEU A 100 -10.48 15.14 23.09
CA LEU A 100 -10.53 15.28 24.55
C LEU A 100 -11.25 16.51 25.08
N ARG A 101 -11.63 17.46 24.22
CA ARG A 101 -12.34 18.68 24.63
C ARG A 101 -13.76 18.72 24.05
N PRO A 102 -14.69 17.86 24.52
CA PRO A 102 -16.07 17.83 24.03
C PRO A 102 -16.79 19.19 24.11
N SER A 103 -16.46 20.01 25.11
CA SER A 103 -17.04 21.34 25.28
C SER A 103 -16.58 22.37 24.25
N LYS A 104 -15.54 22.08 23.47
CA LYS A 104 -14.95 22.99 22.47
C LYS A 104 -15.26 22.59 21.03
N THR A 105 -15.64 21.33 20.80
CA THR A 105 -15.96 20.83 19.46
C THR A 105 -17.21 19.97 19.54
N SER A 106 -18.25 20.35 18.80
CA SER A 106 -19.47 19.53 18.70
C SER A 106 -19.16 18.14 18.17
N GLU A 107 -19.98 17.16 18.54
CA GLU A 107 -19.88 15.81 18.01
C GLU A 107 -19.97 15.76 16.49
N ALA A 108 -20.90 16.52 15.89
CA ALA A 108 -21.03 16.62 14.44
C ALA A 108 -19.74 17.08 13.76
N THR A 109 -19.05 18.08 14.31
CA THR A 109 -17.75 18.53 13.77
C THR A 109 -16.67 17.48 13.98
N ARG A 110 -16.64 16.78 15.12
CA ARG A 110 -15.68 15.69 15.37
C ARG A 110 -15.84 14.55 14.36
N LEU A 111 -17.08 14.14 14.08
CA LEU A 111 -17.39 13.13 13.06
C LEU A 111 -16.96 13.59 11.66
N ARG A 112 -17.21 14.85 11.30
CA ARG A 112 -16.73 15.42 10.03
C ARG A 112 -15.21 15.37 9.92
N LEU A 113 -14.49 15.76 10.97
CA LEU A 113 -13.03 15.70 10.99
C LEU A 113 -12.50 14.27 10.87
N TYR A 114 -13.13 13.32 11.56
CA TYR A 114 -12.79 11.90 11.41
C TYR A 114 -12.97 11.43 9.96
N ASN A 115 -14.13 11.71 9.35
CA ASN A 115 -14.45 11.30 7.99
C ASN A 115 -13.55 11.97 6.93
N CYS A 116 -13.08 13.20 7.18
CA CYS A 116 -12.20 13.91 6.25
C CYS A 116 -10.72 13.53 6.39
N TYR A 117 -10.25 13.20 7.61
CA TYR A 117 -8.81 13.09 7.87
C TYR A 117 -8.34 11.71 8.31
N VAL A 118 -9.21 10.89 8.91
CA VAL A 118 -8.85 9.56 9.43
C VAL A 118 -9.34 8.47 8.50
N LEU A 119 -10.63 8.51 8.15
CA LEU A 119 -11.25 7.47 7.32
C LEU A 119 -10.60 7.30 5.93
N PRO A 120 -10.22 8.37 5.18
CA PRO A 120 -9.58 8.21 3.88
C PRO A 120 -8.19 7.58 4.00
N ILE A 121 -7.48 7.81 5.10
CA ILE A 121 -6.18 7.17 5.37
C ILE A 121 -6.38 5.67 5.63
N LEU A 122 -7.39 5.31 6.42
CA LEU A 122 -7.71 3.92 6.73
C LEU A 122 -8.10 3.14 5.47
N LEU A 123 -8.89 3.74 4.59
CA LEU A 123 -9.46 3.08 3.41
C LEU A 123 -8.71 3.33 2.10
N TYR A 124 -7.55 3.98 2.14
CA TYR A 124 -6.79 4.26 0.92
C TYR A 124 -6.42 2.95 0.19
N ASN A 125 -6.80 2.88 -1.09
CA ASN A 125 -6.72 1.71 -1.98
C ASN A 125 -7.39 0.45 -1.41
N CYS A 126 -8.43 0.57 -0.57
CA CYS A 126 -9.13 -0.61 -0.04
C CYS A 126 -9.80 -1.46 -1.13
N GLY A 127 -10.14 -0.86 -2.27
CA GLY A 127 -10.72 -1.57 -3.43
C GLY A 127 -9.77 -2.57 -4.10
N THR A 128 -8.47 -2.56 -3.78
CA THR A 128 -7.51 -3.54 -4.31
C THR A 128 -7.23 -4.70 -3.36
N TRP A 129 -7.84 -4.72 -2.16
CA TRP A 129 -7.55 -5.75 -1.17
C TRP A 129 -8.40 -7.00 -1.39
N ALA A 130 -7.77 -8.17 -1.37
CA ALA A 130 -8.48 -9.45 -1.36
C ALA A 130 -8.75 -9.87 0.10
N LEU A 131 -9.63 -9.13 0.78
CA LEU A 131 -9.97 -9.40 2.18
C LEU A 131 -10.92 -10.59 2.34
N THR A 132 -10.72 -11.36 3.40
CA THR A 132 -11.69 -12.33 3.89
C THR A 132 -12.73 -11.64 4.78
N ASP A 133 -13.90 -12.23 4.94
CA ASP A 133 -14.96 -11.72 5.85
C ASP A 133 -14.46 -11.49 7.27
N SER A 134 -13.59 -12.37 7.77
CA SER A 134 -12.99 -12.22 9.10
C SER A 134 -12.15 -10.95 9.22
N VAL A 135 -11.37 -10.60 8.19
CA VAL A 135 -10.55 -9.39 8.17
C VAL A 135 -11.44 -8.17 7.99
N LEU A 136 -12.49 -8.25 7.17
CA LEU A 136 -13.46 -7.18 6.98
C LEU A 136 -14.17 -6.85 8.31
N ARG A 137 -14.67 -7.85 9.04
CA ARG A 137 -15.28 -7.65 10.37
C ARG A 137 -14.31 -7.03 11.38
N SER A 138 -13.03 -7.45 11.36
CA SER A 138 -11.98 -6.83 12.17
C SER A 138 -11.71 -5.38 11.80
N LEU A 139 -11.87 -5.01 10.52
CA LEU A 139 -11.73 -3.63 10.07
C LEU A 139 -12.94 -2.78 10.47
N GLU A 140 -14.15 -3.30 10.33
CA GLU A 140 -15.38 -2.64 10.80
C GLU A 140 -15.34 -2.39 12.31
N SER A 141 -14.89 -3.38 13.09
CA SER A 141 -14.72 -3.23 14.53
C SER A 141 -13.63 -2.23 14.91
N PHE A 142 -12.62 -2.02 14.06
CA PHE A 142 -11.56 -1.04 14.30
C PHE A 142 -12.00 0.39 13.95
N HIS A 143 -12.90 0.54 12.97
CA HIS A 143 -13.42 1.83 12.53
C HIS A 143 -14.47 2.42 13.50
N ARG A 144 -15.22 1.55 14.19
CA ARG A 144 -16.24 1.91 15.19
C ARG A 144 -15.62 2.30 16.53
#